data_AF-A0A7R9YJ59-F1
#
_entry.id   AF-A0A7R9YJ59-F1
#
_cell.length_a   1.000
_cell.length_b   1.000
_cell.length_c   1.000
_cell.angle_alpha   90.00
_cell.angle_beta   90.00
_cell.angle_gamma   90.00
#
_symmetry.space_group_name_H-M   'P 1'
#
loop_
_entity.id
_entity.type
_entity.pdbx_description
1 polymer ?
#
loop_
_entity_poly.entity_id
_entity_poly.type
_entity_poly.pdbx_seq_one_letter_code
_entity_poly.pdbx_strand_id
1 'polypeptide(L)'
;PLNIANGLSATPQSVTVGNGVLVVAVDNGKREPNAGNVDQHGSVSFFDVSTLTTATEPLFEMSVLGYLPDHLSFSPDYSSLQVAVEAEPNSDVSFDGVGGVTIFRSSNNDWTDSTSISSTFVGFDAFNGRSAELLSKGVQMPMVVLKPGTTVAQALEPEYITYSSDSTTAYVACQEANAIAVLDLATNAFTDIWPLGFRS
;
A
#
# COMPACT_ATOMS: atom_id res chain seq x y z
N PRO A 1 -7.40 23.88 15.59
CA PRO A 1 -6.93 22.65 14.90
C PRO A 1 -5.54 22.87 14.31
N LEU A 2 -4.61 21.98 14.62
CA LEU A 2 -3.28 21.97 14.01
C LEU A 2 -3.42 21.61 12.53
N ASN A 3 -2.85 22.41 11.63
CA ASN A 3 -2.93 22.17 10.19
C ASN A 3 -1.64 21.53 9.68
N ILE A 4 -1.53 20.21 9.81
CA ILE A 4 -0.40 19.42 9.30
C ILE A 4 -0.34 19.39 7.77
N ALA A 5 -1.42 19.74 7.07
CA ALA A 5 -1.47 19.74 5.61
C ALA A 5 -0.49 20.73 4.97
N ASN A 6 -0.06 21.76 5.71
CA ASN A 6 0.93 22.73 5.22
C ASN A 6 2.36 22.15 5.14
N GLY A 7 2.65 21.05 5.84
CA GLY A 7 3.94 20.37 5.82
C GLY A 7 3.96 19.10 4.95
N LEU A 8 2.87 18.79 4.24
CA LEU A 8 2.79 17.64 3.34
C LEU A 8 3.21 18.03 1.92
N SER A 9 3.92 17.12 1.24
CA SER A 9 4.37 17.31 -0.13
C SER A 9 3.26 17.19 -1.19
N ALA A 10 2.14 16.52 -0.88
CA ALA A 10 0.99 16.38 -1.78
C ALA A 10 -0.31 15.98 -1.02
N THR A 11 -1.20 15.22 -1.66
CA THR A 11 -2.54 14.91 -1.13
C THR A 11 -2.48 13.78 -0.09
N PRO A 12 -2.90 14.01 1.16
CA PRO A 12 -3.00 12.93 2.15
C PRO A 12 -4.13 11.96 1.78
N GLN A 13 -3.85 10.66 1.84
CA GLN A 13 -4.84 9.60 1.57
C GLN A 13 -5.28 8.90 2.86
N SER A 14 -4.33 8.59 3.74
CA SER A 14 -4.60 7.91 5.00
C SER A 14 -3.64 8.35 6.10
N VAL A 15 -4.04 8.11 7.35
CA VAL A 15 -3.24 8.43 8.54
C VAL A 15 -3.31 7.29 9.55
N THR A 16 -2.19 6.99 10.18
CA THR A 16 -2.11 6.07 11.31
C THR A 16 -1.26 6.67 12.44
N VAL A 17 -1.48 6.20 13.66
CA VAL A 17 -0.73 6.63 14.85
C VAL A 17 -0.31 5.41 15.63
N GLY A 18 0.97 5.33 15.99
CA GLY A 18 1.53 4.19 16.70
C GLY A 18 2.95 4.48 17.16
N ASN A 19 3.35 3.87 18.28
CA ASN A 19 4.72 3.94 18.79
C ASN A 19 5.35 5.36 18.82
N GLY A 20 4.56 6.36 19.23
CA GLY A 20 5.02 7.75 19.36
C GLY A 20 5.01 8.59 18.09
N VAL A 21 4.67 8.01 16.93
CA VAL A 21 4.59 8.73 15.66
C VAL A 21 3.18 8.75 15.07
N LEU A 22 2.90 9.81 14.33
CA LEU A 22 1.79 9.91 13.38
C LEU A 22 2.39 9.77 11.99
N VAL A 23 1.80 8.92 11.15
CA VAL A 23 2.29 8.68 9.79
C VAL A 23 1.16 8.93 8.81
N VAL A 24 1.45 9.68 7.76
CA VAL A 24 0.48 10.03 6.71
C VAL A 24 0.95 9.42 5.40
N ALA A 25 0.10 8.63 4.73
CA ALA A 25 0.32 8.26 3.33
C ALA A 25 -0.08 9.43 2.42
N VAL A 26 0.81 9.76 1.49
CA VAL A 26 0.69 10.92 0.61
C VAL A 26 0.76 10.46 -0.84
N ASP A 27 -0.30 10.75 -1.58
CA ASP A 27 -0.37 10.56 -3.02
C ASP A 27 0.07 11.83 -3.75
N ASN A 28 0.99 11.65 -4.71
CA ASN A 28 1.52 12.72 -5.54
C ASN A 28 0.73 12.91 -6.85
N GLY A 29 -0.36 12.16 -7.05
CA GLY A 29 -1.23 12.20 -8.22
C GLY A 29 -0.61 11.61 -9.48
N LYS A 30 0.48 10.86 -9.37
CA LYS A 30 1.16 10.19 -10.48
C LYS A 30 0.85 8.69 -10.46
N ARG A 31 0.58 8.17 -11.64
CA ARG A 31 0.15 6.78 -11.86
C ARG A 31 1.11 5.99 -12.74
N GLU A 32 2.21 6.61 -13.17
CA GLU A 32 3.16 6.02 -14.10
C GLU A 32 4.56 6.65 -13.95
N PRO A 33 5.62 5.96 -14.37
CA PRO A 33 6.94 6.57 -14.50
C PRO A 33 6.93 7.61 -15.63
N ASN A 34 7.57 8.76 -15.42
CA ASN A 34 7.79 9.74 -16.48
C ASN A 34 9.21 9.60 -17.07
N ALA A 35 9.35 9.93 -18.36
CA ALA A 35 10.66 9.94 -19.01
C ALA A 35 11.62 10.92 -18.30
N GLY A 36 12.59 10.36 -17.55
CA GLY A 36 13.58 11.12 -16.78
C GLY A 36 13.32 11.21 -15.27
N ASN A 37 12.19 10.70 -14.78
CA ASN A 37 11.95 10.51 -13.35
C ASN A 37 11.09 9.26 -13.12
N VAL A 38 11.75 8.17 -12.75
CA VAL A 38 11.09 6.89 -12.43
C VAL A 38 10.52 6.85 -11.01
N ASP A 39 10.95 7.77 -10.14
CA ASP A 39 10.57 7.84 -8.73
C ASP A 39 9.33 8.74 -8.52
N GLN A 40 8.34 8.60 -9.39
CA GLN A 40 7.04 9.28 -9.23
C GLN A 40 6.11 8.55 -8.28
N HIS A 41 6.66 7.88 -7.28
CA HIS A 41 5.87 7.22 -6.26
C HIS A 41 5.33 8.22 -5.23
N GLY A 42 4.26 7.84 -4.56
CA GLY A 42 3.84 8.53 -3.35
C GLY A 42 4.83 8.35 -2.20
N SER A 43 4.51 8.93 -1.05
CA SER A 43 5.38 8.91 0.12
C SER A 43 4.60 8.63 1.40
N VAL A 44 5.33 8.36 2.46
CA VAL A 44 4.84 8.41 3.83
C VAL A 44 5.60 9.48 4.60
N SER A 45 4.89 10.37 5.27
CA SER A 45 5.46 11.44 6.08
C SER A 45 5.30 11.11 7.56
N PHE A 46 6.40 11.09 8.31
CA PHE A 46 6.44 10.73 9.73
C PHE A 46 6.48 11.97 10.59
N PHE A 47 5.66 12.03 11.64
CA PHE A 47 5.60 13.15 12.59
C PHE A 47 5.75 12.63 14.01
N ASP A 48 6.52 13.35 14.83
CA ASP A 48 6.59 13.08 16.28
C ASP A 48 5.33 13.62 16.96
N VAL A 49 4.53 12.71 17.54
CA VAL A 49 3.27 13.04 18.23
C VAL A 49 3.49 14.01 19.37
N SER A 50 4.64 13.95 20.05
CA SER A 50 4.97 14.81 21.19
C SER A 50 5.14 16.28 20.81
N THR A 51 5.44 16.57 19.54
CA THR A 51 5.70 17.93 19.04
C THR A 51 4.57 18.49 18.18
N LEU A 52 3.52 17.70 17.91
CA LEU A 52 2.44 18.10 17.00
C LEU A 52 1.80 19.44 17.39
N THR A 53 1.70 19.81 18.67
CA THR A 53 1.14 21.12 19.04
C THR A 53 1.95 22.33 18.58
N THR A 54 3.22 22.13 18.19
CA THR A 54 4.19 23.18 17.90
C THR A 54 4.92 23.01 16.56
N ALA A 55 4.99 21.81 16.01
CA ALA A 55 5.64 21.48 14.75
C ALA A 55 4.61 21.03 13.72
N THR A 56 4.72 21.57 12.51
CA THR A 56 3.87 21.21 11.35
C THR A 56 4.62 20.44 10.28
N GLU A 57 5.94 20.33 10.41
CA GLU A 57 6.79 19.61 9.45
C GLU A 57 7.02 18.16 9.89
N PRO A 58 7.12 17.22 8.94
CA PRO A 58 7.49 15.84 9.26
C PRO A 58 8.93 15.77 9.76
N LEU A 59 9.23 14.76 10.59
CA LEU A 59 10.58 14.34 10.93
C LEU A 59 11.37 14.00 9.66
N PHE A 60 10.74 13.24 8.77
CA PHE A 60 11.24 12.84 7.47
C PHE A 60 10.10 12.26 6.62
N GLU A 61 10.38 12.09 5.33
CA GLU A 61 9.52 11.36 4.40
C GLU A 61 10.27 10.14 3.85
N MET A 62 9.54 9.08 3.52
CA MET A 62 10.07 7.92 2.80
C MET A 62 9.21 7.63 1.58
N SER A 63 9.82 7.24 0.46
CA SER A 63 9.09 6.82 -0.73
C SER A 63 8.33 5.52 -0.46
N VAL A 64 7.05 5.50 -0.81
CA VAL A 64 6.30 4.26 -1.02
C VAL A 64 6.81 3.64 -2.33
N LEU A 65 6.90 2.33 -2.41
CA LEU A 65 7.32 1.65 -3.64
C LEU A 65 6.05 1.33 -4.43
N GLY A 66 5.83 2.06 -5.54
CA GLY A 66 4.63 1.95 -6.39
C GLY A 66 3.78 3.22 -6.41
N TYR A 67 2.61 3.14 -7.05
CA TYR A 67 1.75 4.29 -7.34
C TYR A 67 0.44 4.23 -6.57
N LEU A 68 -0.11 5.39 -6.22
CA LEU A 68 -1.38 5.51 -5.48
C LEU A 68 -1.35 4.80 -4.12
N PRO A 69 -0.56 5.31 -3.14
CA PRO A 69 -0.69 4.85 -1.77
C PRO A 69 -2.06 5.24 -1.22
N ASP A 70 -2.88 4.26 -0.86
CA ASP A 70 -4.25 4.53 -0.39
C ASP A 70 -4.30 4.48 1.14
N HIS A 71 -4.21 3.29 1.72
CA HIS A 71 -4.27 3.08 3.17
C HIS A 71 -2.92 2.71 3.77
N LEU A 72 -2.67 3.15 5.01
CA LEU A 72 -1.56 2.66 5.81
C LEU A 72 -1.95 2.28 7.24
N SER A 73 -1.29 1.27 7.80
CA SER A 73 -1.50 0.85 9.19
C SER A 73 -0.28 0.14 9.79
N PHE A 74 -0.07 0.33 11.09
CA PHE A 74 0.92 -0.42 11.86
C PHE A 74 0.44 -1.84 12.18
N SER A 75 1.36 -2.80 12.20
CA SER A 75 1.13 -4.10 12.84
C SER A 75 0.92 -3.91 14.35
N PRO A 76 0.16 -4.80 15.03
CA PRO A 76 -0.13 -4.68 16.46
C PRO A 76 1.09 -4.55 17.38
N ASP A 77 2.22 -5.12 16.99
CA ASP A 77 3.51 -5.10 17.69
C ASP A 77 4.43 -3.96 17.23
N TYR A 78 3.99 -3.11 16.30
CA TYR A 78 4.73 -2.00 15.69
C TYR A 78 6.01 -2.38 14.94
N SER A 79 6.28 -3.67 14.72
CA SER A 79 7.46 -4.11 13.98
C SER A 79 7.39 -3.80 12.48
N SER A 80 6.19 -3.52 11.96
CA SER A 80 5.99 -3.08 10.59
C SER A 80 4.90 -2.03 10.43
N LEU A 81 5.05 -1.19 9.41
CA LEU A 81 4.05 -0.28 8.88
C LEU A 81 3.83 -0.66 7.42
N GLN A 82 2.59 -0.85 6.99
CA GLN A 82 2.30 -1.23 5.61
C GLN A 82 1.45 -0.18 4.94
N VAL A 83 1.70 0.00 3.64
CA VAL A 83 0.95 0.90 2.77
C VAL A 83 0.37 0.08 1.62
N ALA A 84 -0.95 0.11 1.47
CA ALA A 84 -1.65 -0.44 0.31
C ALA A 84 -1.33 0.43 -0.91
N VAL A 85 -0.99 -0.22 -2.01
CA VAL A 85 -0.59 0.43 -3.26
C VAL A 85 -1.52 -0.07 -4.35
N GLU A 86 -2.51 0.73 -4.72
CA GLU A 86 -3.52 0.35 -5.72
C GLU A 86 -2.88 0.09 -7.08
N ALA A 87 -2.02 1.01 -7.52
CA ALA A 87 -1.39 1.02 -8.84
C ALA A 87 -2.36 1.00 -10.04
N GLU A 88 -3.55 1.61 -9.88
CA GLU A 88 -4.54 1.76 -10.96
C GLU A 88 -3.92 2.30 -12.26
N PRO A 89 -4.45 1.90 -13.43
CA PRO A 89 -3.95 2.39 -14.71
C PRO A 89 -4.06 3.91 -14.84
N ASN A 90 -3.20 4.47 -15.70
CA ASN A 90 -3.31 5.87 -16.10
C ASN A 90 -4.58 6.09 -16.96
N SER A 91 -4.96 7.36 -17.13
CA SER A 91 -6.26 7.72 -17.73
C SER A 91 -6.48 7.22 -19.17
N ASP A 92 -5.40 6.98 -19.92
CA ASP A 92 -5.46 6.45 -21.29
C ASP A 92 -5.09 4.97 -21.38
N VAL A 93 -4.97 4.29 -20.23
CA VAL A 93 -4.64 2.87 -20.02
C VAL A 93 -3.37 2.39 -20.75
N SER A 94 -2.46 3.32 -21.09
CA SER A 94 -1.17 3.04 -21.70
C SER A 94 -0.14 2.51 -20.69
N PHE A 95 -0.31 2.84 -19.41
CA PHE A 95 0.42 2.26 -18.29
C PHE A 95 -0.56 1.68 -17.26
N ASP A 96 -0.22 0.50 -16.77
CA ASP A 96 -1.03 -0.28 -15.82
C ASP A 96 -0.04 -0.94 -14.86
N GLY A 97 0.02 -0.40 -13.63
CA GLY A 97 1.01 -0.76 -12.62
C GLY A 97 0.70 -2.11 -11.99
N VAL A 98 1.61 -2.58 -11.12
CA VAL A 98 1.33 -3.77 -10.30
C VAL A 98 0.89 -3.32 -8.92
N GLY A 99 -0.29 -3.76 -8.50
CA GLY A 99 -0.79 -3.51 -7.15
C GLY A 99 -0.05 -4.35 -6.13
N GLY A 100 -0.06 -3.90 -4.87
CA GLY A 100 0.61 -4.62 -3.80
C GLY A 100 0.67 -3.84 -2.49
N VAL A 101 1.69 -4.16 -1.70
CA VAL A 101 1.95 -3.51 -0.41
C VAL A 101 3.41 -3.10 -0.32
N THR A 102 3.65 -1.85 0.07
CA THR A 102 4.97 -1.45 0.58
C THR A 102 5.02 -1.70 2.07
N ILE A 103 5.97 -2.53 2.50
CA ILE A 103 6.20 -2.85 3.91
C ILE A 103 7.41 -2.05 4.39
N PHE A 104 7.21 -1.19 5.37
CA PHE A 104 8.26 -0.56 6.14
C PHE A 104 8.54 -1.38 7.41
N ARG A 105 9.81 -1.54 7.76
CA ARG A 105 10.25 -2.18 9.02
C ARG A 105 11.34 -1.37 9.68
N SER A 106 11.21 -1.13 10.98
CA SER A 106 12.26 -0.55 11.82
C SER A 106 13.11 -1.66 12.44
N SER A 107 14.42 -1.55 12.31
CA SER A 107 15.40 -2.53 12.84
C SER A 107 15.55 -2.50 14.36
N ASN A 108 15.10 -1.42 15.01
CA ASN A 108 15.21 -1.21 16.46
C ASN A 108 13.86 -0.78 17.09
N ASN A 109 12.76 -0.85 16.32
CA ASN A 109 11.44 -0.37 16.70
C ASN A 109 11.37 1.12 17.09
N ASP A 110 12.33 1.92 16.62
CA ASP A 110 12.28 3.38 16.64
C ASP A 110 11.76 3.84 15.27
N TRP A 111 10.65 4.58 15.28
CA TRP A 111 10.04 5.14 14.07
C TRP A 111 10.32 6.64 13.90
N THR A 112 11.19 7.21 14.73
CA THR A 112 11.63 8.62 14.68
C THR A 112 12.97 8.82 13.97
N ASP A 113 13.65 7.73 13.61
CA ASP A 113 14.92 7.73 12.87
C ASP A 113 14.80 6.94 11.56
N SER A 114 14.81 7.66 10.43
CA SER A 114 14.70 7.07 9.10
C SER A 114 15.82 6.09 8.75
N THR A 115 17.00 6.22 9.37
CA THR A 115 18.15 5.34 9.08
C THR A 115 17.95 3.92 9.60
N SER A 116 17.00 3.74 10.52
CA SER A 116 16.62 2.44 11.07
C SER A 116 15.53 1.73 10.27
N ILE A 117 14.88 2.43 9.32
CA ILE A 117 13.71 1.96 8.59
C ILE A 117 14.10 1.51 7.19
N SER A 118 13.67 0.31 6.82
CA SER A 118 13.78 -0.24 5.47
C SER A 118 12.40 -0.37 4.83
N SER A 119 12.32 -0.30 3.51
CA SER A 119 11.09 -0.55 2.74
C SER A 119 11.26 -1.73 1.78
N THR A 120 10.18 -2.45 1.51
CA THR A 120 10.14 -3.55 0.52
C THR A 120 8.76 -3.59 -0.12
N PHE A 121 8.70 -3.74 -1.44
CA PHE A 121 7.46 -3.94 -2.16
C PHE A 121 7.13 -5.42 -2.27
N VAL A 122 5.88 -5.79 -2.01
CA VAL A 122 5.35 -7.13 -2.23
C VAL A 122 4.14 -7.00 -3.14
N GLY A 123 4.26 -7.51 -4.37
CA GLY A 123 3.18 -7.56 -5.36
C GLY A 123 2.56 -8.95 -5.49
N PHE A 124 1.56 -9.08 -6.36
CA PHE A 124 0.85 -10.35 -6.59
C PHE A 124 1.43 -11.20 -7.72
N ASP A 125 2.69 -11.01 -8.10
CA ASP A 125 3.32 -11.70 -9.25
C ASP A 125 3.19 -13.23 -9.21
N ALA A 126 3.21 -13.81 -8.00
CA ALA A 126 3.05 -15.25 -7.79
C ALA A 126 1.67 -15.79 -8.24
N PHE A 127 0.67 -14.93 -8.42
CA PHE A 127 -0.67 -15.29 -8.90
C PHE A 127 -0.84 -15.10 -10.41
N ASN A 128 0.15 -14.55 -11.10
CA ASN A 128 0.09 -14.41 -12.55
C ASN A 128 -0.08 -15.79 -13.23
N GLY A 129 -1.00 -15.86 -14.20
CA GLY A 129 -1.42 -17.11 -14.82
C GLY A 129 -2.54 -17.88 -14.09
N ARG A 130 -2.99 -17.40 -12.91
CA ARG A 130 -4.09 -18.02 -12.15
C ARG A 130 -5.44 -17.30 -12.30
N SER A 131 -5.56 -16.39 -13.26
CA SER A 131 -6.78 -15.57 -13.43
C SER A 131 -8.04 -16.41 -13.62
N ALA A 132 -7.98 -17.47 -14.44
CA ALA A 132 -9.13 -18.37 -14.65
C ALA A 132 -9.59 -19.06 -13.36
N GLU A 133 -8.64 -19.47 -12.50
CA GLU A 133 -8.94 -20.07 -11.20
C GLU A 133 -9.62 -19.05 -10.28
N LEU A 134 -9.06 -17.85 -10.16
CA LEU A 134 -9.57 -16.80 -9.28
C LEU A 134 -10.95 -16.29 -9.73
N LEU A 135 -11.15 -16.10 -11.03
CA LEU A 135 -12.46 -15.76 -11.61
C LEU A 135 -13.51 -16.82 -11.29
N SER A 136 -13.14 -18.11 -11.38
CA SER A 136 -14.07 -19.22 -11.05
C SER A 136 -14.47 -19.25 -9.57
N LYS A 137 -13.63 -18.68 -8.70
CA LYS A 137 -13.87 -18.54 -7.26
C LYS A 137 -14.65 -17.28 -6.90
N GLY A 138 -14.91 -16.38 -7.85
CA GLY A 138 -15.69 -15.15 -7.66
C GLY A 138 -14.86 -13.89 -7.41
N VAL A 139 -13.54 -13.95 -7.59
CA VAL A 139 -12.71 -12.73 -7.66
C VAL A 139 -13.05 -12.00 -8.96
N GLN A 140 -13.24 -10.69 -8.88
CA GLN A 140 -13.54 -9.84 -10.04
C GLN A 140 -12.25 -9.28 -10.62
N MET A 141 -12.08 -9.38 -11.93
CA MET A 141 -10.92 -8.80 -12.63
C MET A 141 -11.36 -8.36 -14.03
N PRO A 142 -12.16 -7.29 -14.15
CA PRO A 142 -12.76 -6.88 -15.42
C PRO A 142 -11.70 -6.61 -16.48
N MET A 143 -10.56 -6.01 -16.10
CA MET A 143 -9.49 -5.70 -17.05
C MET A 143 -8.77 -6.94 -17.61
N VAL A 144 -8.72 -8.05 -16.87
CA VAL A 144 -8.22 -9.33 -17.41
C VAL A 144 -9.10 -9.84 -18.55
N VAL A 145 -10.41 -9.57 -18.50
CA VAL A 145 -11.37 -9.98 -19.53
C VAL A 145 -11.40 -8.99 -20.70
N LEU A 146 -11.34 -7.69 -20.41
CA LEU A 146 -11.50 -6.61 -21.40
C LEU A 146 -10.19 -6.27 -22.14
N LYS A 147 -9.03 -6.49 -21.52
CA LYS A 147 -7.70 -6.23 -22.07
C LYS A 147 -6.85 -7.51 -21.99
N PRO A 148 -6.93 -8.39 -23.01
CA PRO A 148 -6.13 -9.61 -23.03
C PRO A 148 -4.64 -9.32 -22.84
N GLY A 149 -4.03 -10.00 -21.88
CA GLY A 149 -2.63 -9.77 -21.48
C GLY A 149 -2.47 -9.06 -20.14
N THR A 150 -3.52 -8.43 -19.59
CA THR A 150 -3.51 -7.94 -18.20
C THR A 150 -3.31 -9.10 -17.23
N THR A 151 -2.36 -8.92 -16.31
CA THR A 151 -1.96 -9.93 -15.33
C THR A 151 -2.82 -9.83 -14.05
N VAL A 152 -2.74 -10.84 -13.17
CA VAL A 152 -3.43 -10.76 -11.87
C VAL A 152 -2.81 -9.66 -11.01
N ALA A 153 -1.49 -9.48 -11.08
CA ALA A 153 -0.79 -8.43 -10.36
C ALA A 153 -1.18 -7.01 -10.77
N GLN A 154 -1.59 -6.82 -12.02
CA GLN A 154 -2.14 -5.55 -12.49
C GLN A 154 -3.62 -5.38 -12.13
N ALA A 155 -4.37 -6.48 -12.08
CA ALA A 155 -5.83 -6.43 -11.87
C ALA A 155 -6.27 -6.37 -10.41
N LEU A 156 -5.37 -6.62 -9.46
CA LEU A 156 -5.66 -6.49 -8.04
C LEU A 156 -5.13 -5.15 -7.55
N GLU A 157 -6.05 -4.32 -7.07
CA GLU A 157 -5.81 -2.95 -6.59
C GLU A 157 -6.09 -2.93 -5.06
N PRO A 158 -5.05 -2.97 -4.21
CA PRO A 158 -5.18 -2.91 -2.74
C PRO A 158 -5.58 -1.53 -2.19
N GLU A 159 -6.52 -1.51 -1.24
CA GLU A 159 -7.05 -0.26 -0.66
C GLU A 159 -7.09 -0.23 0.88
N TYR A 160 -7.04 -1.38 1.55
CA TYR A 160 -7.11 -1.41 3.03
C TYR A 160 -6.28 -2.55 3.61
N ILE A 161 -5.64 -2.32 4.77
CA ILE A 161 -4.79 -3.32 5.45
C ILE A 161 -5.16 -3.43 6.92
N THR A 162 -5.40 -4.66 7.36
CA THR A 162 -5.49 -5.03 8.77
C THR A 162 -4.62 -6.26 9.06
N TYR A 163 -4.51 -6.65 10.33
CA TYR A 163 -3.55 -7.65 10.79
C TYR A 163 -4.21 -8.70 11.67
N SER A 164 -3.62 -9.90 11.67
CA SER A 164 -3.83 -10.88 12.75
C SER A 164 -3.30 -10.31 14.07
N SER A 165 -3.90 -10.73 15.18
CA SER A 165 -3.53 -10.24 16.52
C SER A 165 -2.10 -10.58 16.95
N ASP A 166 -1.47 -11.55 16.30
CA ASP A 166 -0.09 -11.98 16.55
C ASP A 166 0.94 -11.33 15.60
N SER A 167 0.51 -10.36 14.76
CA SER A 167 1.37 -9.68 13.78
C SER A 167 2.05 -10.59 12.76
N THR A 168 1.54 -11.81 12.53
CA THR A 168 2.14 -12.74 11.55
C THR A 168 1.50 -12.65 10.16
N THR A 169 0.26 -12.19 10.08
CA THR A 169 -0.52 -12.12 8.84
C THR A 169 -1.09 -10.72 8.66
N ALA A 170 -1.01 -10.18 7.45
CA ALA A 170 -1.80 -9.04 7.03
C ALA A 170 -2.92 -9.48 6.07
N TYR A 171 -4.08 -8.85 6.20
CA TYR A 171 -5.24 -9.02 5.34
C TYR A 171 -5.44 -7.73 4.56
N VAL A 172 -5.39 -7.84 3.24
CA VAL A 172 -5.38 -6.73 2.32
C VAL A 172 -6.65 -6.76 1.47
N ALA A 173 -7.49 -5.72 1.57
CA ALA A 173 -8.69 -5.64 0.76
C ALA A 173 -8.37 -5.15 -0.66
N CYS A 174 -8.91 -5.85 -1.65
CA CYS A 174 -8.95 -5.44 -3.04
C CYS A 174 -10.43 -5.29 -3.43
N GLN A 175 -10.97 -4.08 -3.28
CA GLN A 175 -12.43 -3.86 -3.25
C GLN A 175 -13.07 -4.11 -4.63
N GLU A 176 -12.41 -3.64 -5.68
CA GLU A 176 -12.74 -3.79 -7.11
C GLU A 176 -12.73 -5.27 -7.47
N ALA A 177 -11.79 -6.01 -6.88
CA ALA A 177 -11.66 -7.45 -7.07
C ALA A 177 -12.59 -8.28 -6.19
N ASN A 178 -13.31 -7.65 -5.27
CA ASN A 178 -14.19 -8.30 -4.31
C ASN A 178 -13.46 -9.45 -3.57
N ALA A 179 -12.24 -9.15 -3.11
CA ALA A 179 -11.35 -10.15 -2.52
C ALA A 179 -10.53 -9.60 -1.36
N ILE A 180 -10.05 -10.50 -0.51
CA ILE A 180 -9.05 -10.25 0.53
C ILE A 180 -7.80 -11.06 0.18
N ALA A 181 -6.68 -10.39 -0.05
CA ALA A 181 -5.39 -11.04 -0.19
C ALA A 181 -4.76 -11.27 1.20
N VAL A 182 -4.15 -12.44 1.38
CA VAL A 182 -3.52 -12.87 2.64
C VAL A 182 -2.02 -12.80 2.50
N LEU A 183 -1.38 -11.95 3.29
CA LEU A 183 0.06 -11.69 3.26
C LEU A 183 0.73 -12.28 4.49
N ASP A 184 1.65 -13.23 4.29
CA ASP A 184 2.52 -13.75 5.34
C ASP A 184 3.67 -12.75 5.59
N LEU A 185 3.78 -12.28 6.84
CA LEU A 185 4.75 -11.26 7.25
C LEU A 185 6.11 -11.83 7.64
N ALA A 186 6.24 -13.14 7.82
CA ALA A 186 7.54 -13.79 8.00
C ALA A 186 8.24 -13.96 6.65
N THR A 187 7.51 -14.31 5.60
CA THR A 187 8.07 -14.54 4.26
C THR A 187 7.94 -13.34 3.32
N ASN A 188 7.15 -12.32 3.68
CA ASN A 188 6.78 -11.20 2.79
C ASN A 188 6.20 -11.69 1.47
N ALA A 189 5.22 -12.60 1.54
CA ALA A 189 4.60 -13.17 0.35
C ALA A 189 3.10 -13.29 0.53
N PHE A 190 2.35 -12.90 -0.50
CA PHE A 190 0.93 -13.23 -0.58
C PHE A 190 0.77 -14.74 -0.75
N THR A 191 0.01 -15.35 0.15
CA THR A 191 -0.18 -16.81 0.23
C THR A 191 -1.53 -17.25 -0.33
N ASP A 192 -2.54 -16.37 -0.28
CA ASP A 192 -3.87 -16.67 -0.78
C ASP A 192 -4.65 -15.41 -1.20
N ILE A 193 -5.71 -15.62 -1.97
CA ILE A 193 -6.70 -14.60 -2.34
C ILE A 193 -8.08 -15.18 -2.05
N TRP A 194 -8.75 -14.61 -1.05
CA TRP A 194 -10.06 -15.03 -0.60
C TRP A 194 -11.15 -14.22 -1.29
N PRO A 195 -12.04 -14.84 -2.08
CA PRO A 195 -13.18 -14.14 -2.65
C PRO A 195 -14.19 -13.80 -1.55
N LEU A 196 -14.86 -12.65 -1.68
CA LEU A 196 -15.92 -12.22 -0.75
C LEU A 196 -17.32 -12.69 -1.19
N GLY A 197 -17.39 -13.67 -2.10
CA GLY A 197 -18.63 -14.22 -2.65
C GLY A 197 -19.08 -13.49 -3.91
N PHE A 198 -20.34 -13.65 -4.31
CA PHE A 198 -20.86 -13.00 -5.52
C PHE A 198 -21.37 -11.59 -5.20
N ARG A 199 -20.85 -10.57 -5.89
CA ARG A 199 -21.41 -9.21 -5.90
C ARG A 199 -22.36 -9.08 -7.11
N SER A 200 -23.64 -8.83 -6.85
CA SER A 200 -24.72 -8.69 -7.85
C SER A 200 -24.62 -7.41 -8.66
#